data_AF-A0AA36N042-F1
#
_entry.id   AF-A0AA36N042-F1
#
_cell.length_a   1.000
_cell.length_b   1.000
_cell.length_c   1.000
_cell.angle_alpha   90.00
_cell.angle_beta   90.00
_cell.angle_gamma   90.00
#
_symmetry.space_group_name_H-M   'P 1'
#
loop_
_entity.id
_entity.type
_entity.pdbx_description
1 polymer ?
#
loop_
_entity_poly.entity_id
_entity_poly.type
_entity_poly.pdbx_seq_one_letter_code
_entity_poly.pdbx_strand_id
1 'polypeptide(L)'
;MALRGMGVLLILWVTEGSMRDDDFPFYDLGTIPAWRDLRSLRGTQSQDQFDKEKYHKQLKELDVQSLYESISRLMKDSKAFWPADGPQDGDVASYAGLFERLAWHCSGTFRLVNGTAAGGCEGARQRHWPENEWRDNSNLDKARGLLGQVKHEFGSQISWSDLLTFAGTTAIKASGGPAKKFCFGRVDDVNGKRSIPLGVEGVKECLGNKFCKSDFECPVAFRWPEQDEADHARCNLTQPHHRLQASHSVGLIYVYPEGPELKSSAKGYSAKQVHNRSPRFSALEVRDTFKERMGWTDRETVALIGGGHTMGRTHGNCNLTGTKWASHPYNEVGPFFEAQAGALRGPTDGTCGTGASAGLAQNTVSSGFEGPWTRTPSQWNYDFFDAMLTEEWEPVKSPFGADQWRTKSRHSTYASTMRLTADLSLVNDETYAAIAREYAADHAKFDSDFADAWYKLVHRSEDNPNENDLESKFGVCTRFEFVK
;
A
#
# COMPACT_ATOMS: atom_id res chain seq x y z
N MET A 1 -14.06 60.82 48.15
CA MET A 1 -13.49 60.75 46.79
C MET A 1 -12.50 59.59 46.77
N ALA A 2 -12.86 58.50 46.09
CA ALA A 2 -12.20 57.20 46.17
C ALA A 2 -11.27 56.96 44.97
N LEU A 3 -10.10 56.38 45.24
CA LEU A 3 -9.25 55.75 44.24
C LEU A 3 -9.93 54.48 43.71
N ARG A 4 -10.06 54.35 42.39
CA ARG A 4 -10.38 53.08 41.70
C ARG A 4 -9.27 52.76 40.71
N GLY A 5 -8.62 51.63 40.92
CA GLY A 5 -7.69 51.03 39.96
C GLY A 5 -8.44 50.50 38.75
N MET A 6 -7.90 50.76 37.55
CA MET A 6 -8.28 50.04 36.34
C MET A 6 -7.20 48.98 36.09
N GLY A 7 -7.58 47.72 36.28
CA GLY A 7 -6.81 46.59 35.79
C GLY A 7 -6.86 46.55 34.27
N VAL A 8 -5.70 46.50 33.64
CA VAL A 8 -5.57 46.24 32.21
C VAL A 8 -5.75 44.73 32.00
N LEU A 9 -6.88 44.35 31.40
CA LEU A 9 -7.12 43.00 30.93
C LEU A 9 -6.31 42.80 29.65
N LEU A 10 -5.17 42.11 29.74
CA LEU A 10 -4.43 41.66 28.56
C LEU A 10 -5.24 40.53 27.90
N ILE A 11 -5.97 40.85 26.84
CA ILE A 11 -6.49 39.85 25.92
C ILE A 11 -5.30 39.33 25.11
N LEU A 12 -4.75 38.19 25.53
CA LEU A 12 -3.85 37.41 24.70
C LEU A 12 -4.65 36.87 23.51
N TRP A 13 -4.52 37.54 22.37
CA TRP A 13 -4.82 36.95 21.08
C TRP A 13 -3.84 35.80 20.89
N VAL A 14 -4.29 34.56 21.12
CA VAL A 14 -3.64 33.40 20.53
C VAL A 14 -3.91 33.51 19.03
N THR A 15 -2.95 34.05 18.29
CA THR A 15 -2.95 33.87 16.85
C THR A 15 -2.75 32.38 16.60
N GLU A 16 -3.81 31.68 16.20
CA GLU A 16 -3.70 30.41 15.50
C GLU A 16 -2.72 30.62 14.34
N GLY A 17 -1.48 30.17 14.52
CA GLY A 17 -0.52 30.12 13.43
C GLY A 17 -1.05 29.10 12.44
N SER A 18 -1.55 29.55 11.30
CA SER A 18 -1.81 28.67 10.16
C SER A 18 -0.48 28.00 9.80
N MET A 19 -0.37 26.71 10.08
CA MET A 19 0.75 25.86 9.66
C MET A 19 0.93 26.02 8.14
N ARG A 20 2.15 26.28 7.68
CA ARG A 20 2.44 26.39 6.24
C ARG A 20 2.70 25.00 5.69
N ASP A 21 2.33 24.76 4.42
CA ASP A 21 2.60 23.47 3.73
C ASP A 21 4.10 23.11 3.70
N ASP A 22 4.98 24.07 3.98
CA ASP A 22 6.45 23.95 3.97
C ASP A 22 7.06 23.56 5.34
N ASP A 23 6.27 23.55 6.41
CA ASP A 23 6.76 23.37 7.80
C ASP A 23 7.12 21.90 8.13
N PHE A 24 6.85 20.97 7.21
CA PHE A 24 7.12 19.54 7.37
C PHE A 24 7.94 19.02 6.18
N PRO A 25 9.29 19.06 6.22
CA PRO A 25 10.06 18.24 5.29
C PRO A 25 9.59 16.80 5.49
N PHE A 26 9.21 16.11 4.41
CA PHE A 26 8.61 14.76 4.31
C PHE A 26 9.05 13.71 5.36
N TYR A 27 10.21 13.91 5.97
CA TYR A 27 10.94 12.98 6.82
C TYR A 27 10.94 13.32 8.32
N ASP A 28 10.48 14.51 8.74
CA ASP A 28 10.37 14.83 10.17
C ASP A 28 9.18 14.11 10.83
N LEU A 29 8.36 13.35 10.10
CA LEU A 29 7.25 12.59 10.69
C LEU A 29 7.20 11.12 10.20
N GLY A 30 7.31 10.80 8.91
CA GLY A 30 7.03 9.45 8.39
C GLY A 30 8.21 8.46 8.26
N THR A 31 9.44 8.95 8.32
CA THR A 31 10.68 8.18 8.11
C THR A 31 11.74 8.53 9.15
N ILE A 32 11.34 9.22 10.22
CA ILE A 32 12.19 9.38 11.38
C ILE A 32 12.70 7.99 11.74
N PRO A 33 14.02 7.73 11.69
CA PRO A 33 14.57 6.58 12.37
C PRO A 33 14.06 6.66 13.81
N ALA A 34 13.35 5.65 14.31
CA ALA A 34 12.46 5.72 15.48
C ALA A 34 13.09 6.28 16.78
N TRP A 35 14.39 6.58 16.79
CA TRP A 35 15.14 7.28 17.82
C TRP A 35 14.98 8.81 17.86
N ARG A 36 14.41 9.48 16.84
CA ARG A 36 14.21 10.95 16.91
C ARG A 36 12.84 11.30 17.48
N ASP A 37 12.75 11.32 18.82
CA ASP A 37 11.65 11.99 19.52
C ASP A 37 11.58 13.45 19.02
N LEU A 38 10.40 13.92 18.61
CA LEU A 38 10.12 15.27 18.10
C LEU A 38 10.35 16.38 19.14
N ARG A 39 10.97 16.06 20.27
CA ARG A 39 11.32 17.00 21.32
C ARG A 39 12.74 17.55 21.22
N SER A 40 13.59 17.07 20.31
CA SER A 40 14.99 17.50 20.25
C SER A 40 15.51 17.84 18.85
N LEU A 41 15.39 19.11 18.49
CA LEU A 41 16.37 19.79 17.62
C LEU A 41 17.76 19.96 18.29
N ARG A 42 18.03 19.27 19.42
CA ARG A 42 19.34 19.10 20.07
C ARG A 42 19.22 18.07 21.19
N GLY A 43 19.94 16.95 21.11
CA GLY A 43 20.16 16.08 22.27
C GLY A 43 19.97 14.59 21.97
N THR A 44 21.08 13.86 22.05
CA THR A 44 21.18 12.40 22.07
C THR A 44 20.34 11.81 23.21
N GLN A 45 19.38 10.94 22.90
CA GLN A 45 18.75 10.05 23.86
C GLN A 45 19.02 8.58 23.50
N SER A 46 19.07 7.74 24.54
CA SER A 46 19.36 6.31 24.53
C SER A 46 18.34 5.49 23.73
N GLN A 47 18.66 4.22 23.49
CA GLN A 47 17.82 3.16 22.91
C GLN A 47 16.56 2.85 23.76
N ASP A 48 15.79 3.85 24.16
CA ASP A 48 14.60 3.62 24.98
C ASP A 48 13.51 2.98 24.12
N GLN A 49 13.22 1.73 24.51
CA GLN A 49 12.13 0.90 24.03
C GLN A 49 10.82 1.69 24.08
N PHE A 50 10.03 1.66 23.00
CA PHE A 50 8.68 2.22 22.99
C PHE A 50 7.91 1.70 24.23
N ASP A 51 7.51 2.61 25.12
CA ASP A 51 6.83 2.27 26.37
C ASP A 51 5.41 1.81 26.05
N LYS A 52 5.24 0.50 25.91
CA LYS A 52 3.98 -0.14 25.53
C LYS A 52 2.88 0.16 26.54
N GLU A 53 3.18 0.10 27.83
CA GLU A 53 2.20 0.34 28.90
C GLU A 53 1.70 1.79 28.88
N LYS A 54 2.63 2.73 28.70
CA LYS A 54 2.28 4.15 28.55
C LYS A 54 1.45 4.39 27.29
N TYR A 55 1.82 3.77 26.16
CA TYR A 55 1.03 3.87 24.93
C TYR A 55 -0.40 3.36 25.13
N HIS A 56 -0.57 2.14 25.65
CA HIS A 56 -1.91 1.56 25.84
C HIS A 56 -2.75 2.34 26.85
N LYS A 57 -2.12 3.02 27.82
CA LYS A 57 -2.83 3.95 28.70
C LYS A 57 -3.31 5.19 27.93
N GLN A 58 -2.48 5.78 27.09
CA GLN A 58 -2.84 6.96 26.28
C GLN A 58 -3.87 6.62 25.19
N LEU A 59 -3.77 5.44 24.59
CA LEU A 59 -4.68 4.96 23.55
C LEU A 59 -6.14 4.88 24.03
N LYS A 60 -6.37 4.58 25.31
CA LYS A 60 -7.73 4.54 25.88
C LYS A 60 -8.43 5.90 25.89
N GLU A 61 -7.67 6.98 25.85
CA GLU A 61 -8.18 8.36 25.82
C GLU A 61 -8.30 8.91 24.39
N LEU A 62 -7.94 8.12 23.37
CA LEU A 62 -7.96 8.55 21.98
C LEU A 62 -9.39 8.87 21.52
N ASP A 63 -9.60 10.10 21.07
CA ASP A 63 -10.80 10.47 20.34
C ASP A 63 -10.73 9.93 18.91
N VAL A 64 -11.34 8.75 18.71
CA VAL A 64 -11.35 8.05 17.43
C VAL A 64 -12.18 8.79 16.37
N GLN A 65 -13.20 9.55 16.76
CA GLN A 65 -13.98 10.35 15.80
C GLN A 65 -13.11 11.49 15.27
N SER A 66 -12.44 12.22 16.15
CA SER A 66 -11.51 13.29 15.75
C SER A 66 -10.38 12.75 14.87
N LEU A 67 -9.82 11.58 15.18
CA LEU A 67 -8.81 10.93 14.34
C LEU A 67 -9.34 10.61 12.94
N TYR A 68 -10.54 10.02 12.85
CA TYR A 68 -11.20 9.74 11.58
C TYR A 68 -11.43 11.01 10.76
N GLU A 69 -11.90 12.09 11.39
CA GLU A 69 -12.16 13.37 10.74
C GLU A 69 -10.87 14.04 10.23
N SER A 70 -9.78 13.97 11.01
CA SER A 70 -8.47 14.49 10.60
C SER A 70 -7.92 13.76 9.36
N ILE A 71 -7.94 12.43 9.35
CA ILE A 71 -7.52 11.62 8.20
C ILE A 71 -8.45 11.87 6.99
N SER A 72 -9.76 11.91 7.20
CA SER A 72 -10.74 12.14 6.13
C SER A 72 -10.59 13.52 5.48
N ARG A 73 -10.20 14.54 6.27
CA ARG A 73 -9.89 15.88 5.77
C ARG A 73 -8.60 15.87 4.96
N LEU A 74 -7.53 15.29 5.50
CA LEU A 74 -6.25 15.14 4.80
C LEU A 74 -6.42 14.41 3.47
N MET A 75 -7.24 13.35 3.45
CA MET A 75 -7.51 12.56 2.26
C MET A 75 -8.03 13.41 1.08
N LYS A 76 -8.75 14.50 1.36
CA LYS A 76 -9.34 15.41 0.37
C LYS A 76 -8.52 16.71 0.17
N ASP A 77 -7.44 16.88 0.92
CA ASP A 77 -6.61 18.08 0.94
C ASP A 77 -5.33 17.87 0.11
N SER A 78 -5.47 17.99 -1.21
CA SER A 78 -4.38 17.77 -2.16
C SER A 78 -3.20 18.73 -1.92
N LYS A 79 -2.02 18.16 -1.69
CA LYS A 79 -0.77 18.89 -1.45
C LYS A 79 0.02 19.14 -2.72
N ALA A 80 0.56 20.35 -2.87
CA ALA A 80 1.34 20.72 -4.06
C ALA A 80 2.59 19.84 -4.26
N PHE A 81 3.21 19.40 -3.17
CA PHE A 81 4.40 18.54 -3.21
C PHE A 81 4.10 17.08 -3.60
N TRP A 82 2.84 16.65 -3.50
CA TRP A 82 2.40 15.32 -3.92
C TRP A 82 0.91 15.36 -4.25
N PRO A 83 0.50 15.91 -5.41
CA PRO A 83 -0.91 16.13 -5.70
C PRO A 83 -1.72 14.84 -5.64
N ALA A 84 -2.94 14.92 -5.09
CA ALA A 84 -3.83 13.78 -5.00
C ALA A 84 -4.34 13.37 -6.39
N ASP A 85 -4.56 12.06 -6.56
CA ASP A 85 -5.12 11.49 -7.78
C ASP A 85 -6.61 11.82 -7.92
N GLY A 86 -7.16 11.60 -9.12
CA GLY A 86 -8.58 11.83 -9.45
C GLY A 86 -8.73 12.81 -10.61
N PRO A 87 -8.22 14.05 -10.54
CA PRO A 87 -8.42 15.05 -11.58
C PRO A 87 -7.94 14.62 -12.98
N GLN A 88 -6.84 13.85 -13.05
CA GLN A 88 -6.33 13.31 -14.31
C GLN A 88 -7.25 12.22 -14.93
N ASP A 89 -8.13 11.64 -14.12
CA ASP A 89 -9.10 10.62 -14.52
C ASP A 89 -10.53 11.19 -14.64
N GLY A 90 -10.69 12.51 -14.47
CA GLY A 90 -12.00 13.17 -14.49
C GLY A 90 -12.80 13.03 -13.19
N ASP A 91 -12.13 12.68 -12.08
CA ASP A 91 -12.72 12.47 -10.76
C ASP A 91 -12.23 13.53 -9.75
N VAL A 92 -12.76 13.51 -8.53
CA VAL A 92 -12.36 14.41 -7.45
C VAL A 92 -11.00 14.03 -6.85
N ALA A 93 -10.22 15.04 -6.48
CA ALA A 93 -8.92 14.86 -5.84
C ALA A 93 -9.04 14.10 -4.51
N SER A 94 -8.35 12.96 -4.40
CA SER A 94 -8.39 12.12 -3.21
C SER A 94 -7.13 11.26 -3.05
N TYR A 95 -6.62 11.16 -1.82
CA TYR A 95 -5.59 10.19 -1.43
C TYR A 95 -6.17 8.82 -1.01
N ALA A 96 -7.48 8.58 -1.20
CA ALA A 96 -8.15 7.37 -0.73
C ALA A 96 -7.42 6.08 -1.15
N GLY A 97 -7.19 5.90 -2.46
CA GLY A 97 -6.48 4.72 -2.97
C GLY A 97 -5.02 4.64 -2.51
N LEU A 98 -4.36 5.78 -2.26
CA LEU A 98 -2.98 5.81 -1.75
C LEU A 98 -2.92 5.34 -0.28
N PHE A 99 -3.86 5.78 0.56
CA PHE A 99 -3.94 5.35 1.97
C PHE A 99 -4.43 3.91 2.11
N GLU A 100 -5.35 3.47 1.27
CA GLU A 100 -5.75 2.07 1.18
C GLU A 100 -4.55 1.18 0.82
N ARG A 101 -3.82 1.52 -0.25
CA ARG A 101 -2.60 0.81 -0.65
C ARG A 101 -1.57 0.81 0.48
N LEU A 102 -1.38 1.91 1.19
CA LEU A 102 -0.45 1.99 2.31
C LEU A 102 -0.77 0.97 3.40
N ALA A 103 -2.05 0.91 3.82
CA ALA A 103 -2.53 -0.05 4.80
C ALA A 103 -2.42 -1.50 4.29
N TRP A 104 -2.82 -1.75 3.03
CA TRP A 104 -2.70 -3.04 2.36
C TRP A 104 -1.25 -3.53 2.37
N HIS A 105 -0.29 -2.70 1.94
CA HIS A 105 1.11 -3.10 1.87
C HIS A 105 1.72 -3.29 3.26
N CYS A 106 1.33 -2.48 4.25
CA CYS A 106 1.82 -2.64 5.62
C CYS A 106 1.33 -3.97 6.22
N SER A 107 0.06 -4.33 6.01
CA SER A 107 -0.54 -5.56 6.52
C SER A 107 -0.26 -6.80 5.66
N GLY A 108 -0.07 -6.62 4.37
CA GLY A 108 0.06 -7.68 3.37
C GLY A 108 1.37 -8.43 3.45
N THR A 109 2.33 -7.98 4.28
CA THR A 109 3.53 -8.77 4.55
C THR A 109 3.27 -9.93 5.52
N PHE A 110 2.08 -10.01 6.13
CA PHE A 110 1.73 -11.06 7.09
C PHE A 110 1.81 -12.45 6.46
N ARG A 111 2.38 -13.40 7.20
CA ARG A 111 2.46 -14.80 6.80
C ARG A 111 2.47 -15.72 8.00
N LEU A 112 1.92 -16.91 7.81
CA LEU A 112 1.91 -17.97 8.81
C LEU A 112 2.62 -19.19 8.21
N VAL A 113 3.89 -19.38 8.58
CA VAL A 113 4.72 -20.48 8.08
C VAL A 113 5.03 -21.43 9.22
N ASN A 114 4.59 -22.68 9.09
CA ASN A 114 4.78 -23.72 10.12
C ASN A 114 4.33 -23.27 11.53
N GLY A 115 3.18 -22.58 11.61
CA GLY A 115 2.64 -22.06 12.87
C GLY A 115 3.34 -20.82 13.42
N THR A 116 4.37 -20.30 12.75
CA THR A 116 5.05 -19.05 13.12
C THR A 116 4.49 -17.89 12.31
N ALA A 117 3.89 -16.92 13.00
CA ALA A 117 3.44 -15.67 12.41
C ALA A 117 4.61 -14.70 12.26
N ALA A 118 4.67 -13.98 11.14
CA ALA A 118 5.63 -12.91 10.91
C ALA A 118 5.06 -11.87 9.93
N GLY A 119 5.64 -10.68 9.93
CA GLY A 119 5.15 -9.57 9.10
C GLY A 119 3.81 -9.03 9.58
N GLY A 120 3.07 -8.44 8.65
CA GLY A 120 1.90 -7.61 8.94
C GLY A 120 2.30 -6.25 9.49
N CYS A 121 1.32 -5.40 9.74
CA CYS A 121 1.62 -4.00 10.06
C CYS A 121 2.14 -3.77 11.49
N GLU A 122 2.40 -4.83 12.28
CA GLU A 122 2.97 -4.70 13.62
C GLU A 122 4.30 -3.96 13.57
N GLY A 123 4.43 -2.89 14.35
CA GLY A 123 5.63 -2.07 14.36
C GLY A 123 5.68 -0.97 13.30
N ALA A 124 4.72 -0.92 12.36
CA ALA A 124 4.81 -0.10 11.15
C ALA A 124 6.18 -0.23 10.48
N ARG A 125 6.65 -1.47 10.29
CA ARG A 125 8.01 -1.75 9.81
C ARG A 125 8.25 -1.32 8.37
N GLN A 126 7.19 -1.05 7.61
CA GLN A 126 7.26 -0.34 6.33
C GLN A 126 7.93 1.05 6.42
N ARG A 127 8.11 1.63 7.62
CA ARG A 127 8.91 2.86 7.82
C ARG A 127 10.42 2.61 7.83
N HIS A 128 10.82 1.35 7.98
CA HIS A 128 12.19 0.92 8.23
C HIS A 128 12.68 -0.04 7.15
N TRP A 129 13.99 -0.16 7.05
CA TRP A 129 14.61 -1.18 6.23
C TRP A 129 14.29 -2.59 6.76
N PRO A 130 14.05 -3.59 5.89
CA PRO A 130 14.10 -3.53 4.43
C PRO A 130 12.79 -3.11 3.73
N GLU A 131 11.65 -3.11 4.42
CA GLU A 131 10.35 -2.94 3.75
C GLU A 131 10.18 -1.56 3.10
N ASN A 132 10.74 -0.51 3.70
CA ASN A 132 10.69 0.84 3.15
C ASN A 132 11.39 0.94 1.77
N GLU A 133 12.30 0.03 1.47
CA GLU A 133 13.05 -0.05 0.22
C GLU A 133 12.55 -1.15 -0.72
N TRP A 134 11.47 -1.87 -0.40
CA TRP A 134 10.90 -2.86 -1.32
C TRP A 134 10.28 -2.17 -2.55
N ARG A 135 10.48 -2.75 -3.74
CA ARG A 135 10.03 -2.13 -5.00
C ARG A 135 8.52 -1.96 -5.05
N ASP A 136 7.78 -2.89 -4.45
CA ASP A 136 6.33 -2.83 -4.38
C ASP A 136 5.83 -1.74 -3.42
N ASN A 137 6.70 -1.19 -2.55
CA ASN A 137 6.38 -0.07 -1.65
C ASN A 137 6.75 1.30 -2.21
N SER A 138 7.10 1.38 -3.50
CA SER A 138 7.39 2.64 -4.20
C SER A 138 6.32 3.72 -3.95
N ASN A 139 6.78 4.94 -3.66
CA ASN A 139 5.97 6.13 -3.32
C ASN A 139 5.12 6.03 -2.04
N LEU A 140 5.16 4.92 -1.27
CA LEU A 140 4.45 4.85 0.02
C LEU A 140 5.10 5.71 1.11
N ASP A 141 6.36 6.09 0.93
CA ASP A 141 7.02 7.14 1.71
C ASP A 141 6.27 8.48 1.65
N LYS A 142 5.68 8.81 0.49
CA LYS A 142 4.82 10.01 0.31
C LYS A 142 3.54 9.90 1.15
N ALA A 143 2.91 8.72 1.14
CA ALA A 143 1.71 8.46 1.93
C ALA A 143 1.97 8.57 3.44
N ARG A 144 3.12 8.04 3.91
CA ARG A 144 3.56 8.18 5.31
C ARG A 144 3.91 9.63 5.66
N GLY A 145 4.52 10.36 4.73
CA GLY A 145 4.80 11.79 4.87
C GLY A 145 3.53 12.62 5.07
N LEU A 146 2.49 12.38 4.25
CA LEU A 146 1.17 13.02 4.38
C LEU A 146 0.54 12.72 5.74
N LEU A 147 0.53 11.46 6.18
CA LEU A 147 0.00 11.07 7.49
C LEU A 147 0.83 11.63 8.67
N GLY A 148 2.02 12.16 8.40
CA GLY A 148 2.85 12.84 9.39
C GLY A 148 2.09 13.93 10.14
N GLN A 149 1.33 14.77 9.44
CA GLN A 149 0.57 15.85 10.09
C GLN A 149 -0.45 15.30 11.10
N VAL A 150 -1.10 14.17 10.79
CA VAL A 150 -2.03 13.49 11.71
C VAL A 150 -1.26 12.88 12.87
N LYS A 151 -0.10 12.25 12.61
CA LYS A 151 0.77 11.74 13.68
C LYS A 151 1.20 12.86 14.64
N HIS A 152 1.48 14.06 14.13
CA HIS A 152 1.84 15.22 14.92
C HIS A 152 0.67 15.68 15.79
N GLU A 153 -0.53 15.80 15.22
CA GLU A 153 -1.76 16.20 15.91
C GLU A 153 -2.10 15.28 17.10
N PHE A 154 -2.02 13.96 16.90
CA PHE A 154 -2.39 12.97 17.92
C PHE A 154 -1.22 12.53 18.82
N GLY A 155 0.01 12.89 18.46
CA GLY A 155 1.21 12.62 19.25
C GLY A 155 1.34 11.16 19.66
N SER A 156 1.62 10.90 20.92
CA SER A 156 1.83 9.55 21.44
C SER A 156 0.55 8.75 21.73
N GLN A 157 -0.64 9.33 21.48
CA GLN A 157 -1.92 8.61 21.66
C GLN A 157 -2.17 7.57 20.56
N ILE A 158 -1.49 7.70 19.41
CA ILE A 158 -1.60 6.79 18.28
C ILE A 158 -0.19 6.34 17.85
N SER A 159 0.01 5.03 17.68
CA SER A 159 1.24 4.49 17.08
C SER A 159 1.22 4.70 15.56
N TRP A 160 2.38 4.67 14.91
CA TRP A 160 2.41 4.59 13.44
C TRP A 160 1.69 3.33 12.94
N SER A 161 1.88 2.19 13.60
CA SER A 161 1.24 0.93 13.22
C SER A 161 -0.29 1.03 13.15
N ASP A 162 -0.91 1.62 14.17
CA ASP A 162 -2.35 1.85 14.18
C ASP A 162 -2.76 2.97 13.22
N LEU A 163 -1.97 4.04 13.09
CA LEU A 163 -2.27 5.14 12.17
C LEU A 163 -2.30 4.68 10.70
N LEU A 164 -1.31 3.90 10.25
CA LEU A 164 -1.24 3.44 8.85
C LEU A 164 -2.44 2.55 8.50
N THR A 165 -2.80 1.60 9.37
CA THR A 165 -3.93 0.68 9.16
C THR A 165 -5.28 1.37 9.31
N PHE A 166 -5.41 2.31 10.26
CA PHE A 166 -6.63 3.09 10.42
C PHE A 166 -6.81 4.10 9.28
N ALA A 167 -5.73 4.62 8.69
CA ALA A 167 -5.81 5.52 7.54
C ALA A 167 -6.41 4.83 6.31
N GLY A 168 -6.00 3.61 5.97
CA GLY A 168 -6.63 2.85 4.89
C GLY A 168 -8.08 2.47 5.19
N THR A 169 -8.37 2.09 6.43
CA THR A 169 -9.76 1.79 6.85
C THR A 169 -10.65 3.04 6.79
N THR A 170 -10.11 4.19 7.19
CA THR A 170 -10.77 5.49 7.07
C THR A 170 -10.98 5.87 5.61
N ALA A 171 -9.99 5.63 4.74
CA ALA A 171 -10.10 5.90 3.31
C ALA A 171 -11.24 5.11 2.67
N ILE A 172 -11.34 3.80 2.95
CA ILE A 172 -12.47 2.97 2.50
C ILE A 172 -13.79 3.54 3.04
N LYS A 173 -13.90 3.77 4.36
CA LYS A 173 -15.15 4.21 4.99
C LYS A 173 -15.60 5.60 4.50
N ALA A 174 -14.68 6.57 4.42
CA ALA A 174 -14.95 7.95 4.01
C ALA A 174 -15.24 8.10 2.52
N SER A 175 -14.88 7.09 1.72
CA SER A 175 -15.18 7.00 0.29
C SER A 175 -16.47 6.19 0.01
N GLY A 176 -17.25 5.87 1.06
CA GLY A 176 -18.53 5.14 0.94
C GLY A 176 -18.41 3.62 1.02
N GLY A 177 -17.23 3.08 1.28
CA GLY A 177 -16.98 1.64 1.34
C GLY A 177 -17.43 0.97 2.64
N PRO A 178 -17.46 -0.36 2.67
CA PRO A 178 -18.21 -1.13 3.65
C PRO A 178 -17.44 -1.42 4.94
N ALA A 179 -16.33 -0.72 5.23
CA ALA A 179 -15.57 -0.92 6.47
C ALA A 179 -16.47 -0.75 7.71
N LYS A 180 -16.59 -1.80 8.53
CA LYS A 180 -17.56 -1.86 9.65
C LYS A 180 -16.93 -1.68 11.02
N LYS A 181 -15.67 -2.08 11.20
CA LYS A 181 -15.02 -2.13 12.51
C LYS A 181 -13.51 -1.93 12.39
N PHE A 182 -12.91 -1.33 13.41
CA PHE A 182 -11.46 -1.27 13.57
C PHE A 182 -11.09 -1.30 15.04
N CYS A 183 -9.99 -1.98 15.38
CA CYS A 183 -9.43 -2.09 16.71
C CYS A 183 -7.95 -1.70 16.73
N PHE A 184 -7.60 -0.94 17.76
CA PHE A 184 -6.28 -0.37 17.98
C PHE A 184 -5.49 -1.21 19.00
N GLY A 185 -4.19 -0.93 19.10
CA GLY A 185 -3.32 -1.48 20.14
C GLY A 185 -1.94 -1.92 19.66
N ARG A 186 -1.66 -1.82 18.35
CA ARG A 186 -0.35 -2.17 17.79
C ARG A 186 0.69 -1.16 18.25
N VAL A 187 1.91 -1.62 18.46
CA VAL A 187 3.02 -0.78 18.95
C VAL A 187 4.04 -0.56 17.86
N ASP A 188 4.77 0.54 17.93
CA ASP A 188 5.81 0.85 16.94
C ASP A 188 7.09 0.05 17.18
N ASP A 189 7.73 -0.37 16.08
CA ASP A 189 9.04 -0.99 16.10
C ASP A 189 10.11 0.10 15.97
N VAL A 190 11.25 -0.17 16.60
CA VAL A 190 12.35 0.77 16.74
C VAL A 190 13.29 0.77 15.55
N ASN A 191 13.38 -0.33 14.79
CA ASN A 191 14.40 -0.45 13.73
C ASN A 191 14.07 -1.36 12.55
N GLY A 192 12.93 -2.05 12.53
CA GLY A 192 12.53 -2.87 11.39
C GLY A 192 13.27 -4.21 11.24
N LYS A 193 14.21 -4.56 12.14
CA LYS A 193 15.01 -5.80 12.02
C LYS A 193 14.17 -7.07 11.96
N ARG A 194 12.94 -7.05 12.49
CA ARG A 194 11.98 -8.17 12.40
C ARG A 194 11.51 -8.45 10.98
N SER A 195 11.76 -7.55 10.04
CA SER A 195 11.45 -7.73 8.62
C SER A 195 12.59 -8.32 7.81
N ILE A 196 13.80 -8.44 8.36
CA ILE A 196 14.95 -9.07 7.66
C ILE A 196 14.63 -10.51 7.21
N PRO A 197 14.02 -11.38 8.05
CA PRO A 197 13.65 -12.73 7.64
C PRO A 197 12.61 -12.78 6.52
N LEU A 198 11.93 -11.66 6.24
CA LEU A 198 10.93 -11.55 5.17
C LEU A 198 11.58 -11.37 3.79
N GLY A 199 12.88 -11.03 3.75
CA GLY A 199 13.67 -10.83 2.54
C GLY A 199 14.20 -9.40 2.40
N VAL A 200 15.39 -9.28 1.79
CA VAL A 200 16.06 -8.01 1.49
C VAL A 200 16.32 -7.93 -0.02
N GLU A 201 16.06 -6.78 -0.63
CA GLU A 201 16.25 -6.55 -2.07
C GLU A 201 17.42 -5.58 -2.32
N GLY A 202 18.13 -5.74 -3.44
CA GLY A 202 19.01 -4.69 -3.97
C GLY A 202 20.37 -4.46 -3.30
N VAL A 203 20.77 -5.23 -2.28
CA VAL A 203 22.07 -4.97 -1.61
C VAL A 203 23.18 -5.90 -2.11
N LYS A 204 24.04 -5.41 -3.02
CA LYS A 204 25.25 -6.14 -3.46
C LYS A 204 26.35 -6.17 -2.39
N GLU A 205 26.47 -5.12 -1.56
CA GLU A 205 27.43 -5.02 -0.47
C GLU A 205 26.82 -4.19 0.66
N CYS A 206 26.38 -4.83 1.75
CA CYS A 206 25.95 -4.08 2.94
C CYS A 206 27.16 -3.41 3.58
N LEU A 207 27.24 -2.07 3.52
CA LEU A 207 28.25 -1.28 4.21
C LEU A 207 28.17 -1.53 5.73
N GLY A 208 29.02 -2.43 6.23
CA GLY A 208 29.32 -2.58 7.66
C GLY A 208 28.28 -3.28 8.55
N ASN A 209 27.14 -3.75 8.01
CA ASN A 209 26.09 -4.37 8.82
C ASN A 209 26.15 -5.91 8.79
N LYS A 210 26.51 -6.54 9.93
CA LYS A 210 26.73 -8.00 10.07
C LYS A 210 25.49 -8.88 9.81
N PHE A 211 24.32 -8.29 9.59
CA PHE A 211 23.04 -9.00 9.39
C PHE A 211 22.76 -9.38 7.92
N CYS A 212 23.60 -8.96 6.97
CA CYS A 212 23.39 -9.20 5.53
C CYS A 212 24.28 -10.31 4.95
N LYS A 213 24.38 -11.48 5.58
CA LYS A 213 24.94 -12.62 4.84
C LYS A 213 23.89 -13.08 3.82
N SER A 214 24.31 -13.05 2.56
CA SER A 214 23.54 -13.12 1.32
C SER A 214 22.94 -14.51 1.04
N ASP A 215 22.07 -14.99 1.92
CA ASP A 215 21.26 -16.18 1.67
C ASP A 215 19.81 -15.80 1.31
N PHE A 216 19.53 -14.58 0.83
CA PHE A 216 18.15 -14.13 0.52
C PHE A 216 17.81 -14.11 -0.97
N GLU A 217 18.74 -14.48 -1.84
CA GLU A 217 18.41 -14.83 -3.22
C GLU A 217 17.44 -16.03 -3.23
N CYS A 218 16.51 -15.99 -4.17
CA CYS A 218 15.50 -17.00 -4.41
C CYS A 218 16.17 -18.35 -4.72
N PRO A 219 16.32 -19.27 -3.75
CA PRO A 219 17.26 -20.38 -3.86
C PRO A 219 16.66 -21.54 -4.66
N VAL A 220 15.33 -21.56 -4.75
CA VAL A 220 14.55 -22.51 -5.53
C VAL A 220 13.57 -21.70 -6.36
N ALA A 221 13.93 -21.51 -7.64
CA ALA A 221 13.01 -20.95 -8.62
C ALA A 221 11.92 -21.98 -8.94
N PHE A 222 10.69 -21.53 -9.12
CA PHE A 222 9.55 -22.35 -9.54
C PHE A 222 8.85 -21.74 -10.77
N ARG A 223 8.38 -22.62 -11.66
CA ARG A 223 7.58 -22.25 -12.82
C ARG A 223 6.64 -23.36 -13.23
N TRP A 224 5.52 -22.98 -13.83
CA TRP A 224 4.61 -23.90 -14.49
C TRP A 224 5.15 -24.27 -15.88
N PRO A 225 4.83 -25.45 -16.42
CA PRO A 225 5.46 -25.98 -17.64
C PRO A 225 5.34 -25.08 -18.88
N GLU A 226 4.25 -24.32 -19.01
CA GLU A 226 3.98 -23.47 -20.18
C GLU A 226 4.45 -22.02 -20.04
N GLN A 227 5.11 -21.68 -18.94
CA GLN A 227 5.68 -20.35 -18.75
C GLN A 227 7.03 -20.22 -19.47
N ASP A 228 7.34 -19.01 -19.93
CA ASP A 228 8.62 -18.72 -20.56
C ASP A 228 9.76 -18.89 -19.56
N GLU A 229 10.86 -19.45 -20.04
CA GLU A 229 12.03 -19.72 -19.22
C GLU A 229 12.87 -18.47 -18.94
N ALA A 230 12.74 -17.47 -19.82
CA ALA A 230 13.40 -16.17 -19.75
C ALA A 230 12.59 -15.12 -18.95
N ASP A 231 11.35 -15.42 -18.58
CA ASP A 231 10.53 -14.57 -17.71
C ASP A 231 11.06 -14.59 -16.25
N HIS A 232 10.53 -13.69 -15.41
CA HIS A 232 10.98 -13.51 -14.03
C HIS A 232 11.10 -14.83 -13.27
N ALA A 233 12.27 -15.07 -12.67
CA ALA A 233 12.43 -16.16 -11.74
C ALA A 233 11.52 -15.93 -10.52
N ARG A 234 10.62 -16.88 -10.27
CA ARG A 234 9.72 -16.86 -9.09
C ARG A 234 10.22 -17.77 -8.01
N CYS A 235 9.98 -17.40 -6.76
CA CYS A 235 10.30 -18.22 -5.62
C CYS A 235 9.26 -19.30 -5.38
N ASN A 236 9.74 -20.53 -5.28
CA ASN A 236 8.92 -21.62 -4.75
C ASN A 236 8.49 -21.26 -3.33
N LEU A 237 7.19 -21.24 -2.99
CA LEU A 237 6.82 -20.90 -1.62
C LEU A 237 7.25 -21.99 -0.62
N THR A 238 7.41 -23.24 -1.08
CA THR A 238 7.96 -24.37 -0.30
C THR A 238 9.49 -24.32 -0.27
N GLN A 239 10.01 -23.35 0.47
CA GLN A 239 11.45 -23.16 0.64
C GLN A 239 12.04 -24.11 1.70
N PRO A 240 13.27 -24.63 1.50
CA PRO A 240 14.02 -25.31 2.56
C PRO A 240 14.43 -24.33 3.68
N HIS A 241 14.78 -24.85 4.87
CA HIS A 241 15.32 -24.08 6.00
C HIS A 241 14.38 -23.05 6.65
N HIS A 242 13.06 -23.28 6.64
CA HIS A 242 12.09 -22.43 7.36
C HIS A 242 12.07 -20.96 6.90
N ARG A 243 12.43 -20.65 5.64
CA ARG A 243 12.29 -19.27 5.14
C ARG A 243 10.83 -18.85 5.23
N LEU A 244 10.63 -17.64 5.73
CA LEU A 244 9.32 -17.02 5.86
C LEU A 244 8.93 -16.36 4.53
N GLN A 245 9.18 -16.97 3.37
CA GLN A 245 8.77 -16.40 2.09
C GLN A 245 7.28 -16.67 1.86
N ALA A 246 6.53 -15.64 1.46
CA ALA A 246 5.10 -15.74 1.14
C ALA A 246 4.70 -15.05 -0.17
N SER A 247 5.65 -14.38 -0.82
CA SER A 247 5.50 -13.80 -2.16
C SER A 247 6.38 -14.51 -3.17
N HIS A 248 6.07 -14.40 -4.46
CA HIS A 248 6.88 -15.03 -5.52
C HIS A 248 8.20 -14.30 -5.81
N SER A 249 8.46 -13.17 -5.16
CA SER A 249 9.74 -12.50 -5.22
C SER A 249 9.95 -11.65 -3.98
N VAL A 250 11.16 -11.66 -3.43
CA VAL A 250 11.54 -10.73 -2.36
C VAL A 250 11.33 -9.31 -2.88
N GLY A 251 10.66 -8.45 -2.11
CA GLY A 251 10.33 -7.09 -2.51
C GLY A 251 8.93 -6.90 -3.10
N LEU A 252 8.20 -7.99 -3.39
CA LEU A 252 6.76 -7.97 -3.66
C LEU A 252 5.96 -8.34 -2.42
N ILE A 253 4.76 -7.78 -2.30
CA ILE A 253 3.82 -8.19 -1.25
C ILE A 253 3.24 -9.58 -1.56
N TYR A 254 2.80 -9.84 -2.79
CA TYR A 254 2.21 -11.14 -3.20
C TYR A 254 2.82 -11.70 -4.49
N VAL A 255 2.37 -11.20 -5.64
CA VAL A 255 2.66 -11.72 -6.98
C VAL A 255 3.15 -10.63 -7.92
N TYR A 256 3.70 -11.00 -9.08
CA TYR A 256 4.00 -10.07 -10.16
C TYR A 256 2.69 -9.57 -10.81
N PRO A 257 2.41 -8.26 -10.84
CA PRO A 257 1.16 -7.73 -11.40
C PRO A 257 0.97 -8.00 -12.91
N GLU A 258 2.06 -7.97 -13.68
CA GLU A 258 2.10 -8.30 -15.11
C GLU A 258 1.80 -9.78 -15.38
N GLY A 259 1.88 -10.63 -14.35
CA GLY A 259 1.72 -12.06 -14.45
C GLY A 259 2.79 -12.74 -15.30
N PRO A 260 2.68 -14.06 -15.47
CA PRO A 260 3.72 -14.82 -16.14
C PRO A 260 3.57 -14.82 -17.66
N GLU A 261 4.69 -14.74 -18.37
CA GLU A 261 4.76 -14.87 -19.82
C GLU A 261 4.65 -16.34 -20.26
N LEU A 262 3.99 -16.58 -21.38
CA LEU A 262 3.89 -17.89 -22.02
C LEU A 262 5.09 -18.14 -22.93
N LYS A 263 5.66 -19.35 -22.86
CA LYS A 263 6.64 -19.79 -23.85
C LYS A 263 5.99 -19.90 -25.24
N SER A 264 6.78 -19.74 -26.29
CA SER A 264 6.29 -19.76 -27.69
C SER A 264 5.56 -21.03 -28.13
N SER A 265 5.78 -22.15 -27.43
CA SER A 265 5.10 -23.44 -27.66
C SER A 265 3.83 -23.64 -26.83
N ALA A 266 3.50 -22.72 -25.93
CA ALA A 266 2.32 -22.81 -25.08
C ALA A 266 1.03 -22.60 -25.86
N LYS A 267 -0.03 -23.31 -25.45
CA LYS A 267 -1.38 -23.04 -25.94
C LYS A 267 -1.81 -21.63 -25.52
N GLY A 268 -2.25 -20.83 -26.49
CA GLY A 268 -2.67 -19.44 -26.26
C GLY A 268 -1.59 -18.40 -26.54
N TYR A 269 -0.34 -18.82 -26.73
CA TYR A 269 0.73 -17.94 -27.20
C TYR A 269 0.44 -17.45 -28.63
N SER A 270 0.74 -16.18 -28.90
CA SER A 270 0.75 -15.62 -30.24
C SER A 270 1.86 -14.59 -30.39
N ALA A 271 2.77 -14.82 -31.34
CA ALA A 271 3.81 -13.85 -31.69
C ALA A 271 3.26 -12.52 -32.22
N LYS A 272 1.96 -12.42 -32.51
CA LYS A 272 1.29 -11.19 -32.95
C LYS A 272 0.69 -10.39 -31.79
N GLN A 273 0.58 -10.96 -30.59
CA GLN A 273 0.10 -10.22 -29.43
C GLN A 273 1.14 -9.18 -28.99
N VAL A 274 0.68 -8.07 -28.42
CA VAL A 274 1.54 -7.01 -27.86
C VAL A 274 2.41 -7.55 -26.73
N HIS A 275 1.89 -8.50 -25.97
CA HIS A 275 2.60 -9.31 -24.97
C HIS A 275 1.86 -10.64 -24.78
N ASN A 276 2.55 -11.63 -24.21
CA ASN A 276 2.05 -13.00 -24.03
C ASN A 276 1.84 -13.37 -22.55
N ARG A 277 1.36 -12.43 -21.73
CA ARG A 277 1.08 -12.67 -20.30
C ARG A 277 -0.16 -13.54 -20.10
N SER A 278 -0.14 -14.43 -19.12
CA SER A 278 -1.20 -15.42 -18.88
C SER A 278 -2.00 -15.15 -17.60
N PRO A 279 -3.24 -14.63 -17.72
CA PRO A 279 -4.17 -14.51 -16.59
C PRO A 279 -4.43 -15.85 -15.90
N ARG A 280 -4.51 -16.95 -16.65
CA ARG A 280 -4.74 -18.30 -16.10
C ARG A 280 -3.62 -18.72 -15.15
N PHE A 281 -2.36 -18.52 -15.54
CA PHE A 281 -1.24 -18.87 -14.66
C PHE A 281 -1.08 -17.86 -13.52
N SER A 282 -1.38 -16.59 -13.76
CA SER A 282 -1.46 -15.61 -12.69
C SER A 282 -2.47 -16.01 -11.61
N ALA A 283 -3.58 -16.67 -11.98
CA ALA A 283 -4.54 -17.17 -10.99
C ALA A 283 -3.97 -18.27 -10.09
N LEU A 284 -3.10 -19.13 -10.63
CA LEU A 284 -2.38 -20.11 -9.83
C LEU A 284 -1.37 -19.43 -8.89
N GLU A 285 -0.72 -18.35 -9.35
CA GLU A 285 0.20 -17.57 -8.54
C GLU A 285 -0.50 -16.81 -7.39
N VAL A 286 -1.61 -16.16 -7.71
CA VAL A 286 -2.47 -15.47 -6.73
C VAL A 286 -2.93 -16.46 -5.68
N ARG A 287 -3.43 -17.63 -6.09
CA ARG A 287 -3.88 -18.67 -5.16
C ARG A 287 -2.75 -19.18 -4.27
N ASP A 288 -1.59 -19.49 -4.85
CA ASP A 288 -0.43 -20.02 -4.13
C ASP A 288 0.01 -19.06 -3.02
N THR A 289 0.17 -17.77 -3.33
CA THR A 289 0.59 -16.76 -2.33
C THR A 289 -0.48 -16.49 -1.28
N PHE A 290 -1.71 -16.22 -1.70
CA PHE A 290 -2.78 -15.85 -0.79
C PHE A 290 -3.16 -17.01 0.14
N LYS A 291 -3.32 -18.21 -0.40
CA LYS A 291 -3.83 -19.36 0.35
C LYS A 291 -2.75 -20.04 1.17
N GLU A 292 -1.65 -20.45 0.53
CA GLU A 292 -0.70 -21.38 1.15
C GLU A 292 0.13 -20.73 2.25
N ARG A 293 0.36 -19.40 2.18
CA ARG A 293 1.27 -18.71 3.10
C ARG A 293 0.63 -17.57 3.89
N MET A 294 -0.42 -16.96 3.36
CA MET A 294 -1.08 -15.80 4.00
C MET A 294 -2.47 -16.13 4.58
N GLY A 295 -2.94 -17.37 4.43
CA GLY A 295 -4.12 -17.89 5.11
C GLY A 295 -5.43 -17.26 4.64
N TRP A 296 -5.53 -17.00 3.34
CA TRP A 296 -6.75 -16.53 2.68
C TRP A 296 -7.50 -17.67 2.02
N THR A 297 -8.83 -17.64 2.09
CA THR A 297 -9.70 -18.45 1.26
C THR A 297 -9.83 -17.84 -0.14
N ASP A 298 -10.26 -18.62 -1.12
CA ASP A 298 -10.50 -18.10 -2.47
C ASP A 298 -11.48 -16.92 -2.49
N ARG A 299 -12.50 -16.95 -1.62
CA ARG A 299 -13.49 -15.88 -1.47
C ARG A 299 -12.88 -14.60 -0.90
N GLU A 300 -12.09 -14.71 0.16
CA GLU A 300 -11.39 -13.55 0.74
C GLU A 300 -10.39 -12.96 -0.26
N THR A 301 -9.69 -13.79 -1.04
CA THR A 301 -8.78 -13.34 -2.10
C THR A 301 -9.50 -12.50 -3.15
N VAL A 302 -10.62 -12.99 -3.70
CA VAL A 302 -11.41 -12.26 -4.70
C VAL A 302 -11.98 -10.98 -4.11
N ALA A 303 -12.48 -11.03 -2.86
CA ALA A 303 -13.02 -9.86 -2.17
C ALA A 303 -11.95 -8.78 -1.97
N LEU A 304 -10.76 -9.14 -1.47
CA LEU A 304 -9.66 -8.21 -1.22
C LEU A 304 -9.14 -7.56 -2.50
N ILE A 305 -8.89 -8.35 -3.55
CA ILE A 305 -8.38 -7.82 -4.82
C ILE A 305 -9.45 -6.92 -5.47
N GLY A 306 -10.70 -7.38 -5.54
CA GLY A 306 -11.78 -6.58 -6.14
C GLY A 306 -12.12 -5.32 -5.36
N GLY A 307 -12.13 -5.38 -4.03
CA GLY A 307 -12.36 -4.21 -3.18
C GLY A 307 -11.20 -3.23 -3.20
N GLY A 308 -9.97 -3.71 -3.09
CA GLY A 308 -8.78 -2.86 -3.18
C GLY A 308 -8.67 -2.15 -4.52
N HIS A 309 -8.94 -2.84 -5.62
CA HIS A 309 -8.89 -2.26 -6.97
C HIS A 309 -10.22 -1.61 -7.39
N THR A 310 -11.14 -1.36 -6.45
CA THR A 310 -12.30 -0.48 -6.70
C THR A 310 -11.90 0.99 -6.63
N MET A 311 -10.88 1.32 -5.83
CA MET A 311 -10.40 2.67 -5.61
C MET A 311 -8.97 2.86 -6.13
N GLY A 312 -8.61 4.11 -6.39
CA GLY A 312 -7.28 4.49 -6.84
C GLY A 312 -6.96 4.02 -8.26
N ARG A 313 -5.65 3.89 -8.49
CA ARG A 313 -5.07 3.70 -9.82
C ARG A 313 -3.62 3.23 -9.72
N THR A 314 -3.06 2.88 -10.87
CA THR A 314 -1.62 2.66 -11.04
C THR A 314 -0.93 3.87 -11.68
N HIS A 315 0.40 3.95 -11.55
CA HIS A 315 1.22 5.05 -12.06
C HIS A 315 2.45 4.55 -12.85
N GLY A 316 2.50 4.92 -14.13
CA GLY A 316 3.46 4.50 -15.14
C GLY A 316 3.48 5.48 -16.32
N ASN A 317 3.40 6.78 -16.04
CA ASN A 317 3.02 7.81 -17.00
C ASN A 317 4.03 8.14 -18.10
N CYS A 318 5.28 7.66 -18.04
CA CYS A 318 6.18 7.85 -19.18
C CYS A 318 7.26 6.80 -19.32
N ASN A 319 7.72 6.69 -20.56
CA ASN A 319 8.88 5.92 -20.93
C ASN A 319 10.15 6.62 -20.43
N LEU A 320 10.92 5.94 -19.59
CA LEU A 320 12.19 6.46 -19.07
C LEU A 320 13.34 6.36 -20.08
N THR A 321 13.14 5.76 -21.26
CA THR A 321 14.14 5.63 -22.32
C THR A 321 14.73 7.00 -22.68
N GLY A 322 16.06 7.11 -22.65
CA GLY A 322 16.78 8.35 -22.97
C GLY A 322 16.85 9.37 -21.83
N THR A 323 16.23 9.11 -20.68
CA THR A 323 16.44 9.89 -19.46
C THR A 323 17.69 9.39 -18.71
N LYS A 324 18.21 10.15 -17.74
CA LYS A 324 19.26 9.68 -16.82
C LYS A 324 18.85 8.42 -16.02
N TRP A 325 17.56 8.14 -16.00
CA TRP A 325 16.93 7.02 -15.31
C TRP A 325 16.83 5.77 -16.20
N ALA A 326 17.02 5.88 -17.52
CA ALA A 326 16.97 4.74 -18.46
C ALA A 326 17.95 3.60 -18.15
N SER A 327 19.10 3.91 -17.54
CA SER A 327 20.16 2.96 -17.21
C SER A 327 20.03 2.35 -15.82
N HIS A 328 19.09 2.82 -15.00
CA HIS A 328 18.76 2.14 -13.76
C HIS A 328 17.78 1.01 -14.07
N PRO A 329 17.92 -0.18 -13.47
CA PRO A 329 17.08 -1.32 -13.82
C PRO A 329 15.63 -1.20 -13.26
N TYR A 330 14.91 -0.10 -13.51
CA TYR A 330 13.56 0.16 -13.01
C TYR A 330 12.59 -1.02 -13.19
N ASN A 331 12.80 -1.88 -14.19
CA ASN A 331 11.97 -3.06 -14.47
C ASN A 331 12.33 -4.29 -13.62
N GLU A 332 13.54 -4.38 -13.09
CA GLU A 332 13.98 -5.49 -12.22
C GLU A 332 14.01 -5.09 -10.74
N VAL A 333 14.15 -3.79 -10.46
CA VAL A 333 14.36 -3.22 -9.13
C VAL A 333 13.34 -2.14 -8.74
N GLY A 334 12.44 -1.70 -9.62
CA GLY A 334 11.54 -0.58 -9.33
C GLY A 334 12.27 0.76 -9.08
N PRO A 335 11.52 1.87 -8.87
CA PRO A 335 12.10 3.13 -8.41
C PRO A 335 12.47 3.00 -6.93
N PHE A 336 13.50 2.21 -6.60
CA PHE A 336 14.13 2.33 -5.29
C PHE A 336 14.66 3.74 -5.15
N PHE A 337 14.32 4.43 -4.06
CA PHE A 337 15.25 4.97 -3.06
C PHE A 337 14.36 5.74 -2.08
N GLU A 338 14.31 5.37 -0.80
CA GLU A 338 13.76 6.30 0.19
C GLU A 338 14.43 7.68 0.00
N ALA A 339 13.66 8.77 0.01
CA ALA A 339 14.29 10.06 -0.19
C ALA A 339 15.28 10.36 0.94
N GLN A 340 16.36 11.06 0.60
CA GLN A 340 17.38 11.38 1.58
C GLN A 340 16.82 12.31 2.67
N ALA A 341 17.23 12.10 3.92
CA ALA A 341 16.82 12.95 5.03
C ALA A 341 17.13 14.44 4.74
N GLY A 342 16.10 15.30 4.83
CA GLY A 342 16.20 16.72 4.51
C GLY A 342 15.92 17.06 3.03
N ALA A 343 15.66 16.07 2.17
CA ALA A 343 15.20 16.31 0.81
C ALA A 343 13.68 16.56 0.78
N LEU A 344 13.26 17.61 0.07
CA LEU A 344 11.86 17.87 -0.27
C LEU A 344 11.36 16.99 -1.43
N ARG A 345 12.20 16.06 -1.92
CA ARG A 345 11.96 15.33 -3.17
C ARG A 345 12.27 13.86 -3.07
N GLY A 346 11.35 13.01 -3.54
CA GLY A 346 11.46 11.56 -3.66
C GLY A 346 12.36 11.04 -4.78
N PRO A 347 12.55 9.71 -4.86
CA PRO A 347 13.32 9.04 -5.92
C PRO A 347 12.64 9.08 -7.29
N THR A 348 11.30 9.17 -7.30
CA THR A 348 10.47 9.27 -8.50
C THR A 348 10.35 10.73 -8.97
N ASP A 349 10.76 11.69 -8.15
CA ASP A 349 10.74 13.10 -8.49
C ASP A 349 11.73 13.40 -9.62
N GLY A 350 11.20 13.99 -10.70
CA GLY A 350 11.99 14.20 -11.91
C GLY A 350 12.35 12.94 -12.69
N THR A 351 11.68 11.80 -12.44
CA THR A 351 11.73 10.64 -13.36
C THR A 351 11.03 10.96 -14.67
N CYS A 352 9.96 11.74 -14.59
CA CYS A 352 9.09 12.07 -15.69
C CYS A 352 8.74 13.57 -15.69
N GLY A 353 8.50 14.16 -16.86
CA GLY A 353 8.19 15.58 -16.97
C GLY A 353 9.39 16.51 -16.71
N THR A 354 9.14 17.82 -16.65
CA THR A 354 10.19 18.85 -16.44
C THR A 354 9.76 19.87 -15.39
N GLY A 355 10.73 20.64 -14.87
CA GLY A 355 10.45 21.74 -13.94
C GLY A 355 9.85 21.30 -12.61
N ALA A 356 8.90 22.08 -12.10
CA ALA A 356 8.27 21.87 -10.80
C ALA A 356 7.26 20.72 -10.78
N SER A 357 6.72 20.32 -11.93
CA SER A 357 5.75 19.21 -12.06
C SER A 357 6.41 17.85 -12.27
N ALA A 358 7.73 17.79 -12.28
CA ALA A 358 8.44 16.58 -12.67
C ALA A 358 8.31 15.50 -11.59
N GLY A 359 7.82 14.32 -11.97
CA GLY A 359 7.54 13.18 -11.09
C GLY A 359 6.26 13.30 -10.25
N LEU A 360 5.40 14.30 -10.53
CA LEU A 360 4.18 14.57 -9.78
C LEU A 360 2.92 14.42 -10.64
N ALA A 361 1.81 14.00 -10.02
CA ALA A 361 0.49 13.86 -10.66
C ALA A 361 0.54 13.03 -11.97
N GLN A 362 0.21 13.65 -13.11
CA GLN A 362 0.29 13.03 -14.44
C GLN A 362 1.72 12.63 -14.89
N ASN A 363 2.75 12.94 -14.09
CA ASN A 363 4.12 12.52 -14.31
C ASN A 363 4.57 11.48 -13.26
N THR A 364 3.68 10.97 -12.42
CA THR A 364 4.04 9.98 -11.42
C THR A 364 4.37 8.64 -12.08
N VAL A 365 5.46 8.01 -11.61
CA VAL A 365 5.81 6.62 -11.92
C VAL A 365 5.98 5.89 -10.60
N SER A 366 5.34 4.73 -10.45
CA SER A 366 5.45 3.86 -9.28
C SER A 366 5.70 2.41 -9.72
N SER A 367 4.67 1.71 -10.16
CA SER A 367 4.75 0.32 -10.61
C SER A 367 5.05 0.19 -12.11
N GLY A 368 4.90 1.28 -12.88
CA GLY A 368 5.05 1.26 -14.34
C GLY A 368 3.78 0.86 -15.09
N PHE A 369 2.74 0.35 -14.41
CA PHE A 369 1.39 0.24 -14.97
C PHE A 369 0.67 1.59 -14.89
N GLU A 370 -0.25 1.87 -15.80
CA GLU A 370 -0.90 3.17 -15.87
C GLU A 370 -2.41 3.07 -16.08
N GLY A 371 -3.14 3.75 -15.20
CA GLY A 371 -4.58 4.00 -15.34
C GLY A 371 -5.39 3.54 -14.12
N PRO A 372 -6.66 3.99 -14.04
CA PRO A 372 -7.59 3.58 -13.00
C PRO A 372 -8.28 2.25 -13.36
N TRP A 373 -8.75 1.54 -12.33
CA TRP A 373 -9.56 0.34 -12.52
C TRP A 373 -11.04 0.64 -12.76
N THR A 374 -11.52 1.77 -12.24
CA THR A 374 -12.93 2.16 -12.19
C THR A 374 -13.11 3.58 -12.72
N ARG A 375 -14.35 3.99 -13.03
CA ARG A 375 -14.63 5.35 -13.53
C ARG A 375 -14.63 6.41 -12.43
N THR A 376 -14.78 6.00 -11.18
CA THR A 376 -14.79 6.88 -10.00
C THR A 376 -13.80 6.37 -8.95
N PRO A 377 -12.48 6.39 -9.25
CA PRO A 377 -11.46 5.80 -8.38
C PRO A 377 -11.33 6.46 -7.00
N SER A 378 -11.90 7.66 -6.78
CA SER A 378 -11.93 8.31 -5.48
C SER A 378 -13.04 7.82 -4.54
N GLN A 379 -13.99 7.00 -5.04
CA GLN A 379 -15.17 6.52 -4.31
C GLN A 379 -15.31 5.00 -4.39
N TRP A 380 -15.93 4.40 -3.38
CA TRP A 380 -16.40 3.02 -3.45
C TRP A 380 -17.46 2.87 -4.53
N ASN A 381 -17.31 1.85 -5.37
CA ASN A 381 -18.16 1.57 -6.51
C ASN A 381 -18.09 0.07 -6.86
N TYR A 382 -18.72 -0.35 -7.96
CA TYR A 382 -18.79 -1.76 -8.36
C TYR A 382 -18.26 -2.01 -9.78
N ASP A 383 -17.63 -1.00 -10.39
CA ASP A 383 -17.13 -1.05 -11.77
C ASP A 383 -16.07 -2.14 -11.98
N PHE A 384 -15.34 -2.54 -10.92
CA PHE A 384 -14.25 -3.49 -11.05
C PHE A 384 -14.73 -4.83 -11.61
N PHE A 385 -15.74 -5.44 -10.97
CA PHE A 385 -16.30 -6.72 -11.43
C PHE A 385 -17.19 -6.55 -12.66
N ASP A 386 -17.98 -5.47 -12.72
CA ASP A 386 -18.84 -5.18 -13.88
C ASP A 386 -18.02 -5.14 -15.17
N ALA A 387 -16.99 -4.29 -15.23
CA ALA A 387 -16.17 -4.16 -16.42
C ALA A 387 -15.36 -5.44 -16.69
N MET A 388 -14.89 -6.15 -15.65
CA MET A 388 -14.14 -7.38 -15.83
C MET A 388 -14.97 -8.48 -16.52
N LEU A 389 -16.28 -8.55 -16.23
CA LEU A 389 -17.19 -9.56 -16.78
C LEU A 389 -17.86 -9.15 -18.09
N THR A 390 -18.02 -7.85 -18.34
CA THR A 390 -18.77 -7.32 -19.51
C THR A 390 -17.89 -6.87 -20.66
N GLU A 391 -16.63 -6.52 -20.41
CA GLU A 391 -15.70 -6.04 -21.43
C GLU A 391 -14.86 -7.16 -22.05
N GLU A 392 -14.52 -7.00 -23.33
CA GLU A 392 -13.41 -7.73 -23.94
C GLU A 392 -12.11 -6.97 -23.68
N TRP A 393 -11.08 -7.69 -23.20
CA TRP A 393 -9.78 -7.13 -22.87
C TRP A 393 -8.74 -7.48 -23.93
N GLU A 394 -7.93 -6.50 -24.32
CA GLU A 394 -6.80 -6.70 -25.24
C GLU A 394 -5.47 -6.30 -24.59
N PRO A 395 -4.37 -7.01 -24.90
CA PRO A 395 -3.06 -6.72 -24.36
C PRO A 395 -2.52 -5.39 -24.92
N VAL A 396 -1.95 -4.58 -24.05
CA VAL A 396 -1.33 -3.30 -24.40
C VAL A 396 -0.10 -3.04 -23.51
N LYS A 397 0.80 -2.17 -23.95
CA LYS A 397 1.86 -1.63 -23.10
C LYS A 397 1.39 -0.33 -22.44
N SER A 398 1.72 -0.13 -21.17
CA SER A 398 1.60 1.18 -20.53
C SER A 398 2.51 2.22 -21.21
N PRO A 399 2.35 3.53 -20.95
CA PRO A 399 3.31 4.54 -21.43
C PRO A 399 4.75 4.27 -20.98
N PHE A 400 4.94 3.65 -19.82
CA PHE A 400 6.23 3.18 -19.31
C PHE A 400 6.76 1.93 -20.02
N GLY A 401 5.88 1.09 -20.59
CA GLY A 401 6.23 -0.14 -21.30
C GLY A 401 5.88 -1.44 -20.55
N ALA A 402 5.13 -1.35 -19.45
CA ALA A 402 4.68 -2.50 -18.67
C ALA A 402 3.50 -3.23 -19.37
N ASP A 403 3.40 -4.54 -19.16
CA ASP A 403 2.34 -5.37 -19.74
C ASP A 403 1.02 -5.22 -18.97
N GLN A 404 0.03 -4.59 -19.60
CA GLN A 404 -1.31 -4.45 -19.01
C GLN A 404 -2.39 -4.74 -20.05
N TRP A 405 -3.64 -4.59 -19.63
CA TRP A 405 -4.80 -4.84 -20.44
C TRP A 405 -5.68 -3.59 -20.47
N ARG A 406 -6.30 -3.36 -21.62
CA ARG A 406 -7.31 -2.32 -21.79
C ARG A 406 -8.57 -2.90 -22.40
N THR A 407 -9.68 -2.19 -22.24
CA THR A 407 -10.92 -2.49 -22.95
C THR A 407 -10.72 -2.35 -24.46
N LYS A 408 -11.16 -3.36 -25.20
CA LYS A 408 -11.07 -3.44 -26.65
C LYS A 408 -12.04 -2.48 -27.33
N SER A 409 -13.24 -2.32 -26.79
CA SER A 409 -14.21 -1.34 -27.28
C SER A 409 -13.85 0.07 -26.80
N ARG A 410 -13.39 0.92 -27.71
CA ARG A 410 -13.08 2.34 -27.39
C ARG A 410 -14.31 3.23 -27.24
N HIS A 411 -15.50 2.68 -27.48
CA HIS A 411 -16.79 3.35 -27.25
C HIS A 411 -17.48 2.90 -25.96
N SER A 412 -16.91 1.93 -25.23
CA SER A 412 -17.43 1.52 -23.93
C SER A 412 -17.34 2.66 -22.91
N THR A 413 -18.26 2.68 -21.94
CA THR A 413 -18.15 3.55 -20.77
C THR A 413 -16.93 3.24 -19.92
N TYR A 414 -16.36 2.03 -20.04
CA TYR A 414 -15.14 1.59 -19.38
C TYR A 414 -13.89 1.78 -20.26
N ALA A 415 -13.97 2.56 -21.35
CA ALA A 415 -12.84 2.78 -22.26
C ALA A 415 -11.58 3.34 -21.58
N SER A 416 -11.73 4.09 -20.49
CA SER A 416 -10.63 4.69 -19.72
C SER A 416 -10.04 3.79 -18.64
N THR A 417 -10.59 2.59 -18.41
CA THR A 417 -10.10 1.70 -17.35
C THR A 417 -9.08 0.69 -17.87
N MET A 418 -8.25 0.18 -16.96
CA MET A 418 -7.22 -0.82 -17.24
C MET A 418 -7.37 -2.03 -16.32
N ARG A 419 -6.71 -3.14 -16.69
CA ARG A 419 -6.52 -4.31 -15.82
C ARG A 419 -5.08 -4.75 -15.87
N LEU A 420 -4.61 -5.26 -14.73
CA LEU A 420 -3.40 -6.04 -14.62
C LEU A 420 -3.69 -7.49 -15.04
N THR A 421 -2.66 -8.24 -15.40
CA THR A 421 -2.83 -9.69 -15.64
C THR A 421 -3.30 -10.39 -14.37
N ALA A 422 -2.81 -9.95 -13.21
CA ALA A 422 -3.28 -10.41 -11.90
C ALA A 422 -4.76 -10.11 -11.64
N ASP A 423 -5.34 -9.05 -12.20
CA ASP A 423 -6.77 -8.79 -12.09
C ASP A 423 -7.58 -9.76 -12.95
N LEU A 424 -7.18 -9.93 -14.21
CA LEU A 424 -7.85 -10.85 -15.13
C LEU A 424 -7.77 -12.30 -14.68
N SER A 425 -6.87 -12.63 -13.76
CA SER A 425 -6.81 -13.93 -13.10
C SER A 425 -8.14 -14.31 -12.44
N LEU A 426 -8.90 -13.31 -11.94
CA LEU A 426 -10.15 -13.53 -11.22
C LEU A 426 -11.31 -13.99 -12.10
N VAL A 427 -11.19 -13.88 -13.42
CA VAL A 427 -12.17 -14.40 -14.40
C VAL A 427 -11.60 -15.49 -15.31
N ASN A 428 -10.31 -15.83 -15.16
CA ASN A 428 -9.63 -16.89 -15.91
C ASN A 428 -9.35 -18.15 -15.08
N ASP A 429 -9.90 -18.21 -13.88
CA ASP A 429 -9.98 -19.38 -13.02
C ASP A 429 -11.45 -19.64 -12.68
N GLU A 430 -11.91 -20.89 -12.76
CA GLU A 430 -13.33 -21.22 -12.64
C GLU A 430 -13.91 -20.87 -11.26
N THR A 431 -13.14 -21.10 -10.20
CA THR A 431 -13.55 -20.80 -8.82
C THR A 431 -13.62 -19.29 -8.59
N TYR A 432 -12.58 -18.56 -8.98
CA TYR A 432 -12.58 -17.10 -8.87
C TYR A 432 -13.67 -16.46 -9.73
N ALA A 433 -13.87 -16.95 -10.95
CA ALA A 433 -14.90 -16.44 -11.85
C ALA A 433 -16.31 -16.65 -11.30
N ALA A 434 -16.56 -17.75 -10.59
CA ALA A 434 -17.84 -17.97 -9.93
C ALA A 434 -18.10 -16.93 -8.83
N ILE A 435 -17.09 -16.62 -8.01
CA ILE A 435 -17.19 -15.61 -6.95
C ILE A 435 -17.32 -14.20 -7.55
N ALA A 436 -16.55 -13.87 -8.59
CA ALA A 436 -16.64 -12.58 -9.28
C ALA A 436 -18.04 -12.34 -9.88
N ARG A 437 -18.66 -13.37 -10.48
CA ARG A 437 -20.04 -13.29 -10.98
C ARG A 437 -21.06 -13.11 -9.85
N GLU A 438 -20.85 -13.75 -8.71
CA GLU A 438 -21.70 -13.55 -7.53
C GLU A 438 -21.61 -12.11 -7.04
N TYR A 439 -20.40 -11.54 -6.95
CA TYR A 439 -20.19 -10.16 -6.50
C TYR A 439 -20.76 -9.11 -7.45
N ALA A 440 -20.69 -9.33 -8.76
CA ALA A 440 -21.35 -8.45 -9.72
C ALA A 440 -22.90 -8.55 -9.67
N ALA A 441 -23.43 -9.70 -9.23
CA ALA A 441 -24.88 -9.89 -9.11
C ALA A 441 -25.44 -9.47 -7.74
N ASP A 442 -24.63 -9.51 -6.69
CA ASP A 442 -25.00 -9.20 -5.31
C ASP A 442 -23.92 -8.33 -4.64
N HIS A 443 -24.09 -7.01 -4.77
CA HIS A 443 -23.20 -6.02 -4.17
C HIS A 443 -23.18 -6.08 -2.65
N ALA A 444 -24.28 -6.47 -1.99
CA ALA A 444 -24.33 -6.57 -0.54
C ALA A 444 -23.47 -7.74 -0.04
N LYS A 445 -23.44 -8.84 -0.80
CA LYS A 445 -22.55 -9.97 -0.56
C LYS A 445 -21.08 -9.57 -0.72
N PHE A 446 -20.75 -8.84 -1.78
CA PHE A 446 -19.41 -8.31 -1.99
C PHE A 446 -18.98 -7.39 -0.84
N ASP A 447 -19.82 -6.42 -0.49
CA ASP A 447 -19.55 -5.46 0.58
C ASP A 447 -19.33 -6.17 1.92
N SER A 448 -20.12 -7.20 2.23
CA SER A 448 -19.95 -7.97 3.46
C SER A 448 -18.65 -8.75 3.47
N ASP A 449 -18.35 -9.49 2.40
CA ASP A 449 -17.13 -10.31 2.33
C ASP A 449 -15.87 -9.44 2.33
N PHE A 450 -15.87 -8.30 1.63
CA PHE A 450 -14.76 -7.36 1.64
C PHE A 450 -14.58 -6.74 3.03
N ALA A 451 -15.65 -6.34 3.72
CA ALA A 451 -15.55 -5.78 5.06
C ALA A 451 -14.89 -6.76 6.05
N ASP A 452 -15.27 -8.03 5.99
CA ASP A 452 -14.73 -9.08 6.85
C ASP A 452 -13.26 -9.39 6.48
N ALA A 453 -12.96 -9.52 5.19
CA ALA A 453 -11.60 -9.78 4.72
C ALA A 453 -10.64 -8.62 5.00
N TRP A 454 -11.10 -7.37 4.83
CA TRP A 454 -10.34 -6.15 5.17
C TRP A 454 -10.07 -6.07 6.67
N TYR A 455 -11.07 -6.34 7.51
CA TYR A 455 -10.88 -6.43 8.96
C TYR A 455 -9.81 -7.48 9.28
N LYS A 456 -9.92 -8.70 8.76
CA LYS A 456 -8.93 -9.76 8.93
C LYS A 456 -7.53 -9.34 8.45
N LEU A 457 -7.42 -8.63 7.33
CA LEU A 457 -6.15 -8.14 6.80
C LEU A 457 -5.49 -7.18 7.77
N VAL A 458 -6.19 -6.11 8.15
CA VAL A 458 -5.53 -5.06 8.91
C VAL A 458 -5.28 -5.49 10.35
N HIS A 459 -6.02 -6.46 10.90
CA HIS A 459 -5.90 -6.91 12.29
C HIS A 459 -4.98 -8.12 12.52
N ARG A 460 -4.58 -8.86 11.48
CA ARG A 460 -3.55 -9.91 11.64
C ARG A 460 -2.14 -9.33 11.53
N SER A 461 -1.28 -9.70 12.48
CA SER A 461 0.11 -9.30 12.51
C SER A 461 0.97 -10.31 13.30
N GLU A 462 2.29 -10.17 13.27
CA GLU A 462 3.23 -11.03 14.00
C GLU A 462 2.89 -11.17 15.49
N ASP A 463 2.55 -10.08 16.18
CA ASP A 463 2.23 -10.09 17.62
C ASP A 463 0.73 -10.37 17.89
N ASN A 464 -0.10 -10.32 16.83
CA ASN A 464 -1.55 -10.46 16.85
C ASN A 464 -2.01 -11.36 15.68
N PRO A 465 -1.65 -12.65 15.66
CA PRO A 465 -1.88 -13.54 14.52
C PRO A 465 -3.36 -13.79 14.19
N ASN A 466 -4.28 -13.56 15.14
CA ASN A 466 -5.71 -13.68 14.92
C ASN A 466 -6.36 -12.30 14.82
N GLU A 467 -7.37 -12.17 13.95
CA GLU A 467 -8.07 -10.91 13.67
C GLU A 467 -8.72 -10.24 14.91
N ASN A 468 -9.04 -11.02 15.96
CA ASN A 468 -9.69 -10.53 17.18
C ASN A 468 -8.72 -10.36 18.36
N ASP A 469 -7.41 -10.54 18.14
CA ASP A 469 -6.41 -10.42 19.21
C ASP A 469 -6.36 -9.00 19.78
N LEU A 470 -6.39 -7.97 18.93
CA LEU A 470 -6.34 -6.57 19.37
C LEU A 470 -7.58 -6.17 20.19
N GLU A 471 -8.77 -6.61 19.75
CA GLU A 471 -10.00 -6.41 20.51
C GLU A 471 -9.92 -7.09 21.87
N SER A 472 -9.51 -8.36 21.90
CA SER A 472 -9.46 -9.17 23.12
C SER A 472 -8.41 -8.63 24.11
N LYS A 473 -7.28 -8.12 23.62
CA LYS A 473 -6.17 -7.62 24.44
C LYS A 473 -6.39 -6.20 24.94
N PHE A 474 -6.92 -5.31 24.09
CA PHE A 474 -6.92 -3.87 24.37
C PHE A 474 -8.32 -3.24 24.40
N GLY A 475 -9.29 -3.77 23.65
CA GLY A 475 -10.69 -3.35 23.68
C GLY A 475 -10.96 -1.92 23.16
N VAL A 476 -9.96 -1.24 22.59
CA VAL A 476 -10.14 0.08 21.98
C VAL A 476 -10.51 -0.13 20.52
N CYS A 477 -11.80 0.00 20.20
CA CYS A 477 -12.34 -0.25 18.88
C CYS A 477 -13.41 0.79 18.49
N THR A 478 -13.63 0.97 17.19
CA THR A 478 -14.74 1.74 16.64
C THR A 478 -15.58 0.89 15.69
N ARG A 479 -16.87 1.20 15.64
CA ARG A 479 -17.84 0.70 14.64
C ARG A 479 -18.32 1.80 13.71
N PHE A 480 -17.65 2.95 13.73
CA PHE A 480 -17.94 4.13 12.91
C PHE A 480 -19.38 4.65 13.07
N GLU A 481 -19.98 4.53 14.26
CA GLU A 481 -21.35 4.98 14.53
C GLU A 481 -21.52 6.51 14.39
N PHE A 482 -20.40 7.25 14.41
CA PHE A 482 -20.35 8.69 14.14
C PHE A 482 -20.41 9.04 12.64
N VAL A 483 -20.19 8.08 11.74
CA VAL A 483 -20.32 8.27 10.29
C VAL A 483 -21.77 7.98 9.90
N LYS A 484 -22.52 9.04 9.59
CA LYS A 484 -23.94 8.97 9.24
C LYS A 484 -24.20 8.63 7.79
#